data_AF-A0A4R0UJH9-F1
#
_entry.id   AF-A0A4R0UJH9-F1
#
_cell.length_a   1.000
_cell.length_b   1.000
_cell.length_c   1.000
_cell.angle_alpha   90.00
_cell.angle_beta   90.00
_cell.angle_gamma   90.00
#
_symmetry.space_group_name_H-M   'P 1'
#
loop_
_entity.id
_entity.type
_entity.pdbx_description
1 polymer ?
#
loop_
_entity_poly.entity_id
_entity_poly.type
_entity_poly.pdbx_seq_one_letter_code
_entity_poly.pdbx_strand_id
1 'polypeptide(L)'
;MRIRTGGERADPRPSAQETTQSTDRHFMVYYRAWRDVTMKGVNTDLPDDNWISMYDIPYGVDVVNVFSYVPQGQEEQAQPFYDKLKADYAPYLHSRGIKLVRGIDYSGVAVNGFRTFIKGQGKTVDQATEADYDAYAKQVIDEYMVSVGLDGLDVDMENYPSAADVEISDNVIRALSKHIGPKSDDPDGTMFLYDTNGSNLAPFKNVADCFDYVAYQQYGSSSDRTARAAADYEPYIGNEFVPGLTFPEEGDMNNRWYDASEPYEESHFYQVASYVNEHDLGGMFVYALDRDGRNYDEDLHRIVPSNLLWTKTAITESQGMKLETAKAAANHYLDRMALRQATVRDNGVSVDEARTAVEKAANLYEANKAVLGGDYGEGFSDTYDPTLEAGLLDIDTSVLMQQIDKATEAINADATAADAKIDLRTARDAAIDGLTSRIYTADQVAAWSAALKTALDATTPTPTPDPDEDNDHENDGQENDADTETTPDTDKDANAGNKSQAQPEQLSSTGASVNAIVAAGVALAAAGAALALSRRRA
;
A
#
# COMPACT_ATOMS: atom_id res chain seq x y z
N MET A 1 -27.90 -26.41 33.65
CA MET A 1 -28.77 -26.62 32.48
C MET A 1 -29.63 -25.36 32.28
N ARG A 2 -29.11 -24.39 31.54
CA ARG A 2 -29.81 -23.19 31.07
C ARG A 2 -29.25 -22.89 29.69
N ILE A 3 -30.09 -23.05 28.69
CA ILE A 3 -29.81 -22.74 27.29
C ILE A 3 -29.95 -21.22 27.15
N ARG A 4 -28.86 -20.53 26.74
CA ARG A 4 -28.92 -19.17 26.20
C ARG A 4 -28.58 -19.25 24.73
N THR A 5 -29.60 -19.03 23.91
CA THR A 5 -29.51 -18.67 22.50
C THR A 5 -29.20 -17.17 22.42
N GLY A 6 -28.07 -16.82 21.82
CA GLY A 6 -27.73 -15.46 21.41
C GLY A 6 -26.89 -15.56 20.15
N GLY A 7 -27.53 -15.38 19.00
CA GLY A 7 -26.84 -15.29 17.72
C GLY A 7 -26.31 -13.88 17.55
N GLU A 8 -25.00 -13.75 17.46
CA GLU A 8 -24.35 -12.58 16.88
C GLU A 8 -24.34 -12.75 15.36
N ARG A 9 -24.90 -11.75 14.67
CA ARG A 9 -24.64 -11.53 13.26
C ARG A 9 -23.20 -11.02 13.18
N ALA A 10 -22.30 -11.87 12.69
CA ALA A 10 -21.01 -11.43 12.21
C ALA A 10 -21.27 -10.59 10.95
N ASP A 11 -21.01 -9.29 11.02
CA ASP A 11 -20.78 -8.49 9.83
C ASP A 11 -19.52 -9.05 9.14
N PRO A 12 -19.57 -9.41 7.85
CA PRO A 12 -18.37 -9.83 7.15
C PRO A 12 -17.51 -8.58 6.94
N ARG A 13 -16.44 -8.47 7.73
CA ARG A 13 -15.32 -7.60 7.36
C ARG A 13 -14.80 -8.11 6.02
N PRO A 14 -14.56 -7.24 5.02
CA PRO A 14 -13.84 -7.68 3.83
C PRO A 14 -12.48 -8.20 4.30
N SER A 15 -12.23 -9.48 4.06
CA SER A 15 -10.92 -10.10 4.27
C SER A 15 -9.96 -9.48 3.27
N ALA A 16 -9.19 -8.49 3.69
CA ALA A 16 -7.95 -8.16 3.01
C ALA A 16 -7.08 -9.42 3.05
N GLN A 17 -6.75 -9.92 1.87
CA GLN A 17 -5.97 -11.13 1.68
C GLN A 17 -4.63 -11.01 2.40
N GLU A 18 -4.32 -11.99 3.25
CA GLU A 18 -2.95 -12.41 3.57
C GLU A 18 -2.31 -12.89 2.26
N THR A 19 -1.76 -11.97 1.46
CA THR A 19 -0.95 -12.29 0.28
C THR A 19 0.34 -11.47 0.31
N THR A 20 1.12 -11.71 1.35
CA THR A 20 2.59 -11.67 1.30
C THR A 20 3.06 -12.92 2.03
N GLN A 21 4.09 -13.59 1.51
CA GLN A 21 4.79 -14.61 2.30
C GLN A 21 5.21 -13.93 3.61
N SER A 22 4.54 -14.29 4.71
CA SER A 22 4.97 -13.91 6.07
C SER A 22 6.32 -14.57 6.28
N THR A 23 7.36 -13.81 5.99
CA THR A 23 8.65 -13.99 6.63
C THR A 23 8.51 -13.29 7.98
N ASP A 24 8.91 -13.93 9.07
CA ASP A 24 8.93 -13.33 10.41
C ASP A 24 9.94 -12.15 10.54
N ARG A 25 10.41 -11.61 9.41
CA ARG A 25 11.44 -10.58 9.28
C ARG A 25 10.80 -9.27 8.89
N HIS A 26 10.87 -8.32 9.81
CA HIS A 26 10.25 -7.01 9.68
C HIS A 26 11.14 -6.05 8.91
N PHE A 27 10.53 -5.14 8.17
CA PHE A 27 11.25 -3.99 7.63
C PHE A 27 10.72 -2.70 8.24
N MET A 28 11.62 -1.91 8.84
CA MET A 28 11.26 -0.65 9.48
C MET A 28 11.86 0.55 8.74
N VAL A 29 11.18 1.68 8.79
CA VAL A 29 11.69 2.93 8.20
C VAL A 29 11.56 4.07 9.19
N TYR A 30 12.60 4.90 9.31
CA TYR A 30 12.46 6.21 9.95
C TYR A 30 12.03 7.23 8.90
N TYR A 31 10.80 7.71 9.08
CA TYR A 31 10.16 8.70 8.24
C TYR A 31 10.29 10.07 8.90
N ARG A 32 11.17 10.91 8.34
CA ARG A 32 11.41 12.27 8.87
C ARG A 32 10.21 13.16 8.55
N ALA A 33 9.37 13.43 9.55
CA ALA A 33 8.07 14.09 9.37
C ALA A 33 8.18 15.47 8.69
N TRP A 34 9.27 16.21 8.94
CA TRP A 34 9.52 17.52 8.31
C TRP A 34 9.88 17.44 6.82
N ARG A 35 9.95 16.23 6.26
CA ARG A 35 10.10 15.95 4.82
C ARG A 35 8.81 15.47 4.18
N ASP A 36 7.70 15.35 4.92
CA ASP A 36 6.39 15.09 4.33
C ASP A 36 5.90 16.31 3.55
N VAL A 37 5.26 16.09 2.40
CA VAL A 37 4.64 17.11 1.54
C VAL A 37 3.68 18.07 2.28
N THR A 38 3.16 17.67 3.44
CA THR A 38 2.26 18.48 4.27
C THR A 38 2.96 19.27 5.37
N MET A 39 4.20 18.91 5.76
CA MET A 39 4.98 19.65 6.75
C MET A 39 5.91 20.67 6.10
N LYS A 40 5.34 21.75 5.57
CA LYS A 40 6.07 22.73 4.76
C LYS A 40 6.78 23.79 5.60
N GLY A 41 8.06 24.03 5.31
CA GLY A 41 8.85 25.10 5.95
C GLY A 41 9.24 24.84 7.40
N VAL A 42 8.99 23.63 7.91
CA VAL A 42 9.38 23.23 9.26
C VAL A 42 10.76 22.60 9.24
N ASN A 43 11.61 22.94 10.20
CA ASN A 43 12.95 22.37 10.36
C ASN A 43 13.81 22.40 9.08
N THR A 44 13.66 23.45 8.26
CA THR A 44 14.40 23.57 7.00
C THR A 44 14.46 25.00 6.50
N ASP A 45 15.60 25.36 5.92
CA ASP A 45 15.81 26.59 5.15
C ASP A 45 16.03 26.29 3.64
N LEU A 46 15.81 25.03 3.23
CA LEU A 46 16.01 24.63 1.84
C LEU A 46 14.92 25.20 0.92
N PRO A 47 15.26 25.56 -0.32
CA PRO A 47 14.32 26.19 -1.24
C PRO A 47 13.37 25.20 -1.94
N ASP A 48 13.69 23.91 -1.88
CA ASP A 48 12.95 22.86 -2.58
C ASP A 48 11.74 22.39 -1.76
N ASP A 49 10.65 22.08 -2.45
CA ASP A 49 9.49 21.46 -1.83
C ASP A 49 9.80 20.02 -1.40
N ASN A 50 9.21 19.62 -0.27
CA ASN A 50 9.13 18.21 0.12
C ASN A 50 8.42 17.39 -0.96
N TRP A 51 8.87 16.15 -1.21
CA TRP A 51 8.38 15.32 -2.30
C TRP A 51 7.59 14.09 -1.84
N ILE A 52 7.89 13.54 -0.65
CA ILE A 52 7.36 12.27 -0.19
C ILE A 52 6.12 12.47 0.70
N SER A 53 5.18 11.54 0.62
CA SER A 53 4.08 11.39 1.57
C SER A 53 4.08 9.99 2.18
N MET A 54 3.36 9.79 3.27
CA MET A 54 3.20 8.45 3.84
C MET A 54 2.47 7.46 2.91
N TYR A 55 1.82 7.92 1.83
CA TYR A 55 1.25 7.04 0.80
C TYR A 55 2.30 6.35 -0.08
N ASP A 56 3.51 6.92 -0.11
CA ASP A 56 4.63 6.48 -0.92
C ASP A 56 5.49 5.42 -0.20
N ILE A 57 5.20 5.15 1.08
CA ILE A 57 5.89 4.10 1.86
C ILE A 57 5.75 2.75 1.14
N PRO A 58 6.86 2.09 0.76
CA PRO A 58 6.86 0.86 -0.02
C PRO A 58 6.08 -0.29 0.64
N TYR A 59 5.63 -1.25 -0.15
CA TYR A 59 5.09 -2.51 0.38
C TYR A 59 6.22 -3.38 0.93
N GLY A 60 5.92 -4.12 1.99
CA GLY A 60 6.90 -4.89 2.76
C GLY A 60 7.57 -4.10 3.90
N VAL A 61 7.23 -2.82 4.09
CA VAL A 61 7.46 -2.11 5.35
C VAL A 61 6.38 -2.53 6.34
N ASP A 62 6.78 -2.87 7.57
CA ASP A 62 5.89 -3.30 8.66
C ASP A 62 5.81 -2.24 9.77
N VAL A 63 6.86 -1.43 9.92
CA VAL A 63 6.94 -0.41 10.98
C VAL A 63 7.44 0.91 10.42
N VAL A 64 6.77 2.00 10.79
CA VAL A 64 7.19 3.35 10.46
C VAL A 64 7.45 4.11 11.75
N ASN A 65 8.71 4.46 12.00
CA ASN A 65 9.05 5.44 13.02
C ASN A 65 8.77 6.83 12.47
N VAL A 66 7.75 7.50 13.02
CA VAL A 66 7.39 8.88 12.69
C VAL A 66 8.37 9.82 13.40
N PHE A 67 9.54 9.99 12.80
CA PHE A 67 10.63 10.77 13.35
C PHE A 67 10.36 12.26 13.15
N SER A 68 9.91 12.93 14.22
CA SER A 68 9.43 14.31 14.13
C SER A 68 10.13 15.23 15.11
N TYR A 69 10.72 16.30 14.56
CA TYR A 69 11.27 17.43 15.30
C TYR A 69 10.64 18.72 14.78
N VAL A 70 9.99 19.47 15.67
CA VAL A 70 9.34 20.75 15.36
C VAL A 70 10.04 21.83 16.17
N PRO A 71 10.83 22.71 15.53
CA PRO A 71 11.45 23.85 16.21
C PRO A 71 10.40 24.72 16.90
N GLN A 72 10.78 25.29 18.05
CA GLN A 72 9.92 26.19 18.80
C GLN A 72 9.45 27.36 17.91
N GLY A 73 8.14 27.61 17.89
CA GLY A 73 7.50 28.65 17.07
C GLY A 73 7.09 28.19 15.68
N GLN A 74 7.33 26.93 15.31
CA GLN A 74 6.88 26.33 14.04
C GLN A 74 5.71 25.34 14.22
N GLU A 75 5.11 25.27 15.41
CA GLU A 75 4.07 24.29 15.74
C GLU A 75 2.83 24.42 14.85
N GLU A 76 2.38 25.65 14.57
CA GLU A 76 1.25 25.90 13.66
C GLU A 76 1.54 25.44 12.22
N GLN A 77 2.80 25.56 11.77
CA GLN A 77 3.22 25.12 10.43
C GLN A 77 3.32 23.59 10.35
N ALA A 78 3.60 22.92 11.47
CA ALA A 78 3.65 21.46 11.56
C ALA A 78 2.26 20.82 11.69
N GLN A 79 1.26 21.55 12.19
CA GLN A 79 -0.08 21.03 12.48
C GLN A 79 -0.76 20.30 11.29
N PRO A 80 -0.68 20.79 10.03
CA PRO A 80 -1.29 20.09 8.89
C PRO A 80 -0.82 18.65 8.71
N PHE A 81 0.45 18.36 9.03
CA PHE A 81 0.96 16.99 9.01
C PHE A 81 0.31 16.12 10.08
N TYR A 82 0.24 16.60 11.33
CA TYR A 82 -0.36 15.81 12.41
C TYR A 82 -1.85 15.57 12.21
N ASP A 83 -2.57 16.56 11.67
CA ASP A 83 -3.98 16.40 11.31
C ASP A 83 -4.16 15.31 10.23
N LYS A 84 -3.30 15.32 9.21
CA LYS A 84 -3.35 14.31 8.14
C LYS A 84 -2.86 12.94 8.59
N LEU A 85 -1.82 12.89 9.43
CA LEU A 85 -1.31 11.67 10.05
C LEU A 85 -2.46 10.93 10.74
N LYS A 86 -3.20 11.64 11.60
CA LYS A 86 -4.28 11.05 12.39
C LYS A 86 -5.53 10.72 11.57
N ALA A 87 -5.92 11.60 10.66
CA ALA A 87 -7.18 11.46 9.93
C ALA A 87 -7.10 10.51 8.73
N ASP A 88 -5.91 10.33 8.16
CA ASP A 88 -5.75 9.80 6.81
C ASP A 88 -4.58 8.80 6.69
N TYR A 89 -3.35 9.22 7.01
CA TYR A 89 -2.18 8.35 6.83
C TYR A 89 -2.19 7.13 7.75
N ALA A 90 -2.50 7.30 9.04
CA ALA A 90 -2.55 6.19 9.98
C ALA A 90 -3.60 5.14 9.58
N PRO A 91 -4.88 5.49 9.32
CA PRO A 91 -5.85 4.53 8.78
C PRO A 91 -5.39 3.81 7.52
N TYR A 92 -4.77 4.52 6.57
CA TYR A 92 -4.23 3.92 5.35
C TYR A 92 -3.11 2.91 5.64
N LEU A 93 -2.13 3.27 6.47
CA LEU A 93 -1.01 2.38 6.81
C LEU A 93 -1.46 1.20 7.66
N HIS A 94 -2.38 1.40 8.61
CA HIS A 94 -3.01 0.33 9.39
C HIS A 94 -3.74 -0.67 8.50
N SER A 95 -4.39 -0.21 7.42
CA SER A 95 -5.05 -1.11 6.45
C SER A 95 -4.05 -2.03 5.71
N ARG A 96 -2.77 -1.68 5.72
CA ARG A 96 -1.65 -2.46 5.18
C ARG A 96 -0.92 -3.27 6.26
N GLY A 97 -1.41 -3.28 7.50
CA GLY A 97 -0.79 -3.97 8.63
C GLY A 97 0.39 -3.23 9.28
N ILE A 98 0.66 -1.99 8.88
CA ILE A 98 1.83 -1.23 9.34
C ILE A 98 1.58 -0.66 10.74
N LYS A 99 2.57 -0.73 11.63
CA LYS A 99 2.58 -0.05 12.93
C LYS A 99 3.30 1.28 12.85
N LEU A 100 2.76 2.31 13.51
CA LEU A 100 3.38 3.61 13.61
C LEU A 100 3.95 3.81 15.01
N VAL A 101 5.25 4.08 15.10
CA VAL A 101 5.96 4.30 16.36
C VAL A 101 6.61 5.67 16.37
N ARG A 102 7.06 6.12 17.55
CA ARG A 102 7.82 7.36 17.69
C ARG A 102 8.96 7.20 18.68
N GLY A 103 10.13 7.71 18.29
CA GLY A 103 11.30 7.85 19.14
C GLY A 103 11.04 8.75 20.37
N ILE A 104 11.42 8.26 21.54
CA ILE A 104 11.55 9.02 22.79
C ILE A 104 13.01 8.99 23.23
N ASP A 105 13.55 10.16 23.58
CA ASP A 105 14.93 10.28 24.08
C ASP A 105 15.06 9.55 25.43
N TYR A 106 15.98 8.59 25.54
CA TYR A 106 16.25 7.87 26.77
C TYR A 106 16.59 8.81 27.95
N SER A 107 17.52 9.74 27.76
CA SER A 107 17.97 10.66 28.82
C SER A 107 16.93 11.74 29.10
N GLY A 108 16.32 12.29 28.06
CA GLY A 108 15.33 13.36 28.11
C GLY A 108 14.00 12.90 28.69
N VAL A 109 13.43 11.83 28.16
CA VAL A 109 12.09 11.34 28.51
C VAL A 109 12.16 10.26 29.59
N ALA A 110 12.92 9.17 29.38
CA ALA A 110 12.88 8.05 30.33
C ALA A 110 13.57 8.38 31.66
N VAL A 111 14.55 9.28 31.68
CA VAL A 111 15.28 9.65 32.91
C VAL A 111 14.89 11.03 33.44
N ASN A 112 15.20 12.10 32.70
CA ASN A 112 15.05 13.48 33.20
C ASN A 112 13.59 13.94 33.23
N GLY A 113 12.75 13.44 32.32
CA GLY A 113 11.32 13.67 32.33
C GLY A 113 10.68 13.08 33.59
N PHE A 114 11.05 11.85 33.98
CA PHE A 114 10.59 11.26 35.24
C PHE A 114 11.04 12.06 36.47
N ARG A 115 12.31 12.50 36.50
CA ARG A 115 12.82 13.39 37.56
C ARG A 115 12.02 14.69 37.67
N THR A 116 11.64 15.26 36.54
CA THR A 116 10.84 16.49 36.48
C THR A 116 9.43 16.23 36.99
N PHE A 117 8.81 15.15 36.54
CA PHE A 117 7.49 14.71 36.97
C PHE A 117 7.42 14.49 38.48
N ILE A 118 8.35 13.72 39.05
CA ILE A 118 8.34 13.40 40.49
C ILE A 118 8.62 14.63 41.36
N LYS A 119 9.51 15.52 40.90
CA LYS A 119 9.75 16.80 41.55
C LYS A 119 8.51 17.71 41.52
N GLY A 120 7.75 17.69 40.43
CA GLY A 120 6.46 18.38 40.31
C GLY A 120 5.44 17.93 41.36
N GLN A 121 5.56 16.69 41.84
CA GLN A 121 4.77 16.16 42.96
C GLN A 121 5.35 16.45 44.36
N GLY A 122 6.46 17.20 44.44
CA GLY A 122 7.14 17.49 45.71
C GLY A 122 7.89 16.29 46.30
N LYS A 123 8.21 15.28 45.50
CA LYS A 123 8.92 14.05 45.89
C LYS A 123 10.34 14.02 45.30
N THR A 124 11.22 13.23 45.90
CA THR A 124 12.49 12.80 45.30
C THR A 124 12.33 11.47 44.58
N VAL A 125 13.32 11.08 43.75
CA VAL A 125 13.34 9.75 43.10
C VAL A 125 13.28 8.62 44.15
N ASP A 126 14.03 8.73 45.25
CA ASP A 126 14.03 7.74 46.34
C ASP A 126 12.65 7.59 47.04
N GLN A 127 11.76 8.58 46.86
CA GLN A 127 10.39 8.57 47.39
C GLN A 127 9.36 8.09 46.35
N ALA A 128 9.78 7.82 45.12
CA ALA A 128 8.90 7.34 44.07
C ALA A 128 8.37 5.94 44.38
N THR A 129 7.11 5.73 44.05
CA THR A 129 6.44 4.43 44.15
C THR A 129 6.19 3.86 42.76
N GLU A 130 5.86 2.57 42.67
CA GLU A 130 5.45 1.95 41.41
C GLU A 130 4.27 2.69 40.74
N ALA A 131 3.34 3.24 41.55
CA ALA A 131 2.24 4.04 41.05
C ALA A 131 2.68 5.39 40.46
N ASP A 132 3.80 5.96 40.94
CA ASP A 132 4.37 7.18 40.36
C ASP A 132 5.00 6.89 38.99
N TYR A 133 5.70 5.77 38.84
CA TYR A 133 6.24 5.32 37.55
C TYR A 133 5.13 4.99 36.54
N ASP A 134 4.08 4.30 36.98
CA ASP A 134 2.91 3.99 36.14
C ASP A 134 2.16 5.24 35.68
N ALA A 135 1.99 6.22 36.58
CA ALA A 135 1.38 7.50 36.23
C ALA A 135 2.22 8.28 35.20
N TYR A 136 3.55 8.26 35.36
CA TYR A 136 4.45 8.87 34.39
C TYR A 136 4.42 8.15 33.03
N ALA A 137 4.45 6.81 33.02
CA ALA A 137 4.36 6.01 31.80
C ALA A 137 3.08 6.32 31.00
N LYS A 138 1.93 6.44 31.68
CA LYS A 138 0.67 6.85 31.04
C LYS A 138 0.74 8.26 30.46
N GLN A 139 1.41 9.20 31.14
CA GLN A 139 1.62 10.54 30.60
C GLN A 139 2.49 10.50 29.34
N VAL A 140 3.57 9.72 29.33
CA VAL A 140 4.44 9.54 28.15
C VAL A 140 3.65 8.93 26.98
N ILE A 141 2.84 7.91 27.22
CA ILE A 141 1.99 7.28 26.19
C ILE A 141 0.96 8.26 25.65
N ASP A 142 0.28 9.02 26.51
CA ASP A 142 -0.69 10.03 26.07
C ASP A 142 -0.02 11.10 25.20
N GLU A 143 1.11 11.64 25.66
CA GLU A 143 1.84 12.73 25.01
C GLU A 143 2.46 12.31 23.68
N TYR A 144 3.19 11.19 23.64
CA TYR A 144 4.01 10.82 22.49
C TYR A 144 3.36 9.82 21.53
N MET A 145 2.33 9.09 21.96
CA MET A 145 1.69 8.03 21.16
C MET A 145 0.22 8.32 20.88
N VAL A 146 -0.63 8.36 21.91
CA VAL A 146 -2.10 8.42 21.73
C VAL A 146 -2.57 9.76 21.16
N SER A 147 -2.00 10.88 21.62
CA SER A 147 -2.43 12.22 21.18
C SER A 147 -2.27 12.40 19.67
N VAL A 148 -1.21 11.83 19.10
CA VAL A 148 -0.81 11.91 17.69
C VAL A 148 -1.27 10.72 16.83
N GLY A 149 -1.95 9.72 17.43
CA GLY A 149 -2.56 8.60 16.69
C GLY A 149 -1.58 7.50 16.28
N LEU A 150 -0.61 7.20 17.15
CA LEU A 150 0.41 6.17 16.94
C LEU A 150 0.12 4.91 17.76
N ASP A 151 0.84 3.82 17.44
CA ASP A 151 0.65 2.49 17.99
C ASP A 151 1.76 2.07 18.96
N GLY A 152 2.86 2.81 19.01
CA GLY A 152 4.01 2.42 19.81
C GLY A 152 5.04 3.50 20.07
N LEU A 153 6.02 3.13 20.88
CA LEU A 153 7.16 3.97 21.23
C LEU A 153 8.47 3.25 20.90
N ASP A 154 9.49 4.04 20.66
CA ASP A 154 10.85 3.60 20.40
C ASP A 154 11.80 4.34 21.36
N VAL A 155 12.57 3.61 22.18
CA VAL A 155 13.48 4.22 23.14
C VAL A 155 14.84 4.44 22.49
N ASP A 156 15.14 5.68 22.13
CA ASP A 156 16.41 6.10 21.52
C ASP A 156 17.50 6.23 22.59
N MET A 157 18.41 5.25 22.64
CA MET A 157 19.55 5.18 23.57
C MET A 157 20.89 5.23 22.81
N GLU A 158 21.56 6.38 22.90
CA GLU A 158 22.88 6.61 22.28
C GLU A 158 23.96 7.14 23.26
N ASN A 159 23.79 6.91 24.57
CA ASN A 159 24.66 7.50 25.59
C ASN A 159 25.20 6.47 26.61
N TYR A 160 25.99 6.94 27.57
CA TYR A 160 26.54 6.10 28.65
C TYR A 160 25.97 6.55 30.00
N PRO A 161 24.76 6.09 30.37
CA PRO A 161 24.09 6.53 31.58
C PRO A 161 24.81 6.04 32.83
N SER A 162 24.66 6.77 33.95
CA SER A 162 25.13 6.30 35.25
C SER A 162 24.26 5.15 35.77
N ALA A 163 24.75 4.37 36.73
CA ALA A 163 23.95 3.30 37.34
C ALA A 163 22.62 3.81 37.96
N ALA A 164 22.62 5.04 38.48
CA ALA A 164 21.41 5.67 39.01
C ALA A 164 20.43 6.09 37.91
N ASP A 165 20.93 6.51 36.74
CA ASP A 165 20.07 6.79 35.58
C ASP A 165 19.47 5.50 35.02
N VAL A 166 20.26 4.42 34.96
CA VAL A 166 19.80 3.07 34.54
C VAL A 166 18.69 2.55 35.47
N GLU A 167 18.81 2.73 36.79
CA GLU A 167 17.75 2.32 37.71
C GLU A 167 16.44 3.10 37.50
N ILE A 168 16.52 4.39 37.15
CA ILE A 168 15.34 5.19 36.84
C ILE A 168 14.68 4.71 35.56
N SER A 169 15.45 4.59 34.48
CA SER A 169 14.93 4.15 33.18
C SER A 169 14.38 2.74 33.24
N ASP A 170 15.02 1.81 33.97
CA ASP A 170 14.53 0.44 34.14
C ASP A 170 13.08 0.45 34.70
N ASN A 171 12.83 1.28 35.71
CA ASN A 171 11.51 1.40 36.32
C ASN A 171 10.50 2.10 35.39
N VAL A 172 10.91 3.11 34.62
CA VAL A 172 10.05 3.76 33.63
C VAL A 172 9.71 2.80 32.48
N ILE A 173 10.69 2.09 31.92
CA ILE A 173 10.51 1.14 30.82
C ILE A 173 9.61 -0.02 31.25
N ARG A 174 9.82 -0.57 32.45
CA ARG A 174 8.90 -1.59 33.01
C ARG A 174 7.49 -1.08 33.25
N ALA A 175 7.33 0.21 33.54
CA ALA A 175 6.02 0.83 33.70
C ALA A 175 5.34 1.05 32.34
N LEU A 176 6.11 1.47 31.31
CA LEU A 176 5.64 1.58 29.93
C LEU A 176 5.20 0.21 29.39
N SER A 177 6.00 -0.84 29.60
CA SER A 177 5.72 -2.18 29.05
C SER A 177 4.48 -2.87 29.63
N LYS A 178 3.89 -2.34 30.70
CA LYS A 178 2.55 -2.77 31.16
C LYS A 178 1.43 -2.34 30.22
N HIS A 179 1.68 -1.32 29.39
CA HIS A 179 0.67 -0.67 28.55
C HIS A 179 0.97 -0.79 27.06
N ILE A 180 2.22 -1.04 26.67
CA ILE A 180 2.65 -1.22 25.28
C ILE A 180 3.64 -2.38 25.12
N GLY A 181 3.72 -2.94 23.92
CA GLY A 181 4.65 -4.02 23.57
C GLY A 181 4.24 -5.38 24.18
N PRO A 182 5.18 -6.34 24.25
CA PRO A 182 4.88 -7.77 24.43
C PRO A 182 4.32 -8.13 25.81
N LYS A 183 4.39 -7.20 26.76
CA LYS A 183 3.91 -7.37 28.14
C LYS A 183 2.59 -6.65 28.43
N SER A 184 2.06 -5.94 27.45
CA SER A 184 0.79 -5.23 27.59
C SER A 184 -0.41 -6.16 27.48
N ASP A 185 -1.61 -5.63 27.76
CA ASP A 185 -2.87 -6.32 27.50
C ASP A 185 -3.22 -6.39 25.99
N ASP A 186 -2.45 -5.72 25.12
CA ASP A 186 -2.63 -5.67 23.67
C ASP A 186 -1.28 -5.76 22.90
N PRO A 187 -0.59 -6.91 23.00
CA PRO A 187 0.74 -7.10 22.43
C PRO A 187 0.76 -7.07 20.89
N ASP A 188 -0.35 -7.44 20.24
CA ASP A 188 -0.45 -7.39 18.77
C ASP A 188 -0.90 -6.00 18.29
N GLY A 189 -1.54 -5.21 19.16
CA GLY A 189 -2.05 -3.88 18.87
C GLY A 189 -1.00 -2.79 19.01
N THR A 190 -0.01 -2.97 19.89
CA THR A 190 1.00 -1.96 20.21
C THR A 190 2.42 -2.42 19.90
N MET A 191 3.39 -1.50 19.93
CA MET A 191 4.80 -1.83 19.71
C MET A 191 5.71 -1.07 20.67
N PHE A 192 6.76 -1.73 21.15
CA PHE A 192 7.78 -1.11 21.98
C PHE A 192 9.18 -1.50 21.50
N LEU A 193 9.92 -0.53 20.97
CA LEU A 193 11.24 -0.72 20.39
C LEU A 193 12.33 -0.16 21.31
N TYR A 194 13.52 -0.75 21.21
CA TYR A 194 14.75 -0.22 21.80
C TYR A 194 15.72 0.10 20.67
N ASP A 195 15.91 1.39 20.38
CA ASP A 195 16.84 1.87 19.37
C ASP A 195 18.18 2.27 19.99
N THR A 196 19.29 1.88 19.36
CA THR A 196 20.62 2.18 19.89
C THR A 196 21.72 2.05 18.84
N ASN A 197 22.83 2.76 19.05
CA ASN A 197 24.05 2.63 18.25
C ASN A 197 25.21 1.92 18.98
N GLY A 198 24.96 1.42 20.20
CA GLY A 198 26.01 0.97 21.12
C GLY A 198 25.87 -0.46 21.64
N SER A 199 27.01 -1.04 22.04
CA SER A 199 27.09 -2.33 22.76
C SER A 199 27.16 -2.16 24.29
N ASN A 200 26.84 -0.97 24.82
CA ASN A 200 26.69 -0.79 26.26
C ASN A 200 25.34 -1.35 26.70
N LEU A 201 25.34 -2.59 27.19
CA LEU A 201 24.11 -3.30 27.52
C LEU A 201 23.55 -2.98 28.91
N ALA A 202 24.22 -2.13 29.70
CA ALA A 202 23.76 -1.79 31.05
C ALA A 202 22.30 -1.27 31.11
N PRO A 203 21.85 -0.33 30.26
CA PRO A 203 20.47 0.15 30.23
C PRO A 203 19.47 -0.75 29.52
N PHE A 204 19.94 -1.83 28.88
CA PHE A 204 19.08 -2.74 28.13
C PHE A 204 18.83 -4.04 28.90
N LYS A 205 19.88 -4.68 29.41
CA LYS A 205 19.85 -6.07 29.87
C LYS A 205 18.80 -6.40 30.94
N ASN A 206 18.43 -5.43 31.76
CA ASN A 206 17.44 -5.63 32.82
C ASN A 206 16.00 -5.56 32.29
N VAL A 207 15.79 -4.92 31.15
CA VAL A 207 14.48 -4.63 30.55
C VAL A 207 14.33 -5.20 29.14
N ALA A 208 15.27 -6.05 28.69
CA ALA A 208 15.25 -6.66 27.37
C ALA A 208 13.91 -7.33 27.02
N ASP A 209 13.30 -7.99 28.01
CA ASP A 209 12.00 -8.67 27.89
C ASP A 209 10.80 -7.71 27.76
N CYS A 210 11.02 -6.40 27.72
CA CYS A 210 9.98 -5.38 27.55
C CYS A 210 9.79 -4.96 26.09
N PHE A 211 10.70 -5.31 25.19
CA PHE A 211 10.73 -4.80 23.82
C PHE A 211 10.39 -5.88 22.79
N ASP A 212 9.75 -5.47 21.69
CA ASP A 212 9.50 -6.32 20.52
C ASP A 212 10.78 -6.50 19.69
N TYR A 213 11.55 -5.43 19.48
CA TYR A 213 12.80 -5.46 18.72
C TYR A 213 13.87 -4.52 19.27
N VAL A 214 15.12 -4.86 18.96
CA VAL A 214 16.29 -3.99 19.13
C VAL A 214 16.66 -3.41 17.75
N ALA A 215 16.34 -2.14 17.54
CA ALA A 215 16.76 -1.39 16.36
C ALA A 215 18.21 -0.91 16.55
N TYR A 216 19.16 -1.61 15.94
CA TYR A 216 20.58 -1.30 16.08
C TYR A 216 21.12 -0.45 14.92
N GLN A 217 21.37 0.83 15.18
CA GLN A 217 21.97 1.75 14.22
C GLN A 217 23.44 1.40 13.96
N GLN A 218 23.77 1.05 12.71
CA GLN A 218 25.12 0.65 12.33
C GLN A 218 25.66 1.39 11.10
N TYR A 219 25.24 2.64 10.94
CA TYR A 219 25.55 3.48 9.79
C TYR A 219 27.04 3.45 9.41
N GLY A 220 27.30 3.39 8.10
CA GLY A 220 28.64 3.33 7.52
C GLY A 220 29.38 2.03 7.79
N SER A 221 28.66 0.93 8.08
CA SER A 221 29.27 -0.36 8.41
C SER A 221 28.61 -1.52 7.67
N SER A 222 29.42 -2.54 7.38
CA SER A 222 29.01 -3.80 6.77
C SER A 222 28.36 -4.79 7.76
N SER A 223 27.96 -5.95 7.26
CA SER A 223 27.49 -7.10 8.04
C SER A 223 28.48 -7.60 9.10
N ASP A 224 29.78 -7.28 9.00
CA ASP A 224 30.74 -7.58 10.06
C ASP A 224 30.39 -6.87 11.37
N ARG A 225 29.84 -5.64 11.31
CA ARG A 225 29.36 -4.94 12.51
C ARG A 225 28.05 -5.55 13.01
N THR A 226 27.17 -5.97 12.10
CA THR A 226 25.93 -6.69 12.43
C THR A 226 26.24 -7.94 13.24
N ALA A 227 27.16 -8.79 12.76
CA ALA A 227 27.53 -10.03 13.43
C ALA A 227 28.07 -9.80 14.85
N ARG A 228 28.92 -8.77 15.04
CA ARG A 228 29.46 -8.43 16.36
C ARG A 228 28.38 -7.90 17.30
N ALA A 229 27.55 -6.99 16.82
CA ALA A 229 26.50 -6.39 17.64
C ALA A 229 25.44 -7.44 18.00
N ALA A 230 24.95 -8.24 17.05
CA ALA A 230 24.00 -9.30 17.33
C ALA A 230 24.52 -10.27 18.41
N ALA A 231 25.81 -10.62 18.38
CA ALA A 231 26.43 -11.47 19.41
C ALA A 231 26.47 -10.82 20.80
N ASP A 232 26.54 -9.50 20.91
CA ASP A 232 26.45 -8.80 22.20
C ASP A 232 25.04 -8.93 22.80
N TYR A 233 23.99 -8.92 21.97
CA TYR A 233 22.59 -8.95 22.39
C TYR A 233 22.00 -10.36 22.55
N GLU A 234 22.55 -11.38 21.87
CA GLU A 234 22.13 -12.80 21.92
C GLU A 234 21.83 -13.36 23.34
N PRO A 235 22.54 -12.97 24.42
CA PRO A 235 22.20 -13.48 25.76
C PRO A 235 20.84 -13.00 26.31
N TYR A 236 20.21 -12.00 25.69
CA TYR A 236 19.03 -11.32 26.22
C TYR A 236 17.82 -11.36 25.27
N ILE A 237 18.04 -11.60 23.98
CA ILE A 237 17.02 -11.70 22.94
C ILE A 237 17.27 -12.93 22.06
N GLY A 238 16.23 -13.43 21.41
CA GLY A 238 16.31 -14.40 20.33
C GLY A 238 16.63 -13.72 18.99
N ASN A 239 15.70 -13.79 18.03
CA ASN A 239 15.90 -13.22 16.70
C ASN A 239 15.55 -11.73 16.61
N GLU A 240 15.15 -11.06 17.68
CA GLU A 240 14.59 -9.70 17.69
C GLU A 240 15.59 -8.57 17.35
N PHE A 241 16.80 -8.90 16.87
CA PHE A 241 17.82 -7.93 16.47
C PHE A 241 17.59 -7.39 15.05
N VAL A 242 17.52 -6.07 14.90
CA VAL A 242 17.18 -5.38 13.64
C VAL A 242 18.27 -4.35 13.29
N PRO A 243 19.29 -4.70 12.49
CA PRO A 243 20.33 -3.74 12.07
C PRO A 243 19.77 -2.65 11.15
N GLY A 244 20.30 -1.43 11.29
CA GLY A 244 19.88 -0.26 10.53
C GLY A 244 20.98 0.42 9.75
N LEU A 245 20.62 0.87 8.54
CA LEU A 245 21.43 1.71 7.68
C LEU A 245 20.76 3.08 7.47
N THR A 246 21.42 3.98 6.77
CA THR A 246 20.91 5.34 6.56
C THR A 246 21.18 5.86 5.16
N PHE A 247 20.30 6.72 4.67
CA PHE A 247 20.54 7.50 3.46
C PHE A 247 21.22 8.84 3.77
N PRO A 248 21.92 9.45 2.78
CA PRO A 248 22.51 10.78 2.93
C PRO A 248 21.49 11.88 3.23
N GLU A 249 21.52 12.42 4.45
CA GLU A 249 20.73 13.59 4.82
C GLU A 249 21.23 14.86 4.13
N GLU A 250 20.30 15.65 3.62
CA GLU A 250 20.57 17.02 3.18
C GLU A 250 21.06 17.88 4.35
N GLY A 251 22.08 18.69 4.10
CA GLY A 251 22.66 19.60 5.09
C GLY A 251 23.61 18.94 6.09
N ASP A 252 23.72 17.61 6.14
CA ASP A 252 24.69 16.96 7.01
C ASP A 252 26.11 17.04 6.44
N MET A 253 26.83 18.07 6.87
CA MET A 253 28.21 18.32 6.47
C MET A 253 29.22 17.46 7.23
N ASN A 254 28.80 16.73 8.27
CA ASN A 254 29.69 16.09 9.24
C ASN A 254 29.67 14.57 9.14
N ASN A 255 28.50 13.96 8.96
CA ASN A 255 28.37 12.52 8.89
C ASN A 255 28.20 12.05 7.45
N ARG A 256 29.11 11.18 7.01
CA ARG A 256 29.07 10.59 5.66
C ARG A 256 29.23 9.08 5.74
N TRP A 257 28.11 8.37 5.65
CA TRP A 257 28.03 6.94 5.93
C TRP A 257 28.27 6.07 4.69
N TYR A 258 27.81 6.53 3.52
CA TYR A 258 27.99 5.85 2.23
C TYR A 258 27.40 4.43 2.20
N ASP A 259 26.24 4.21 2.84
CA ASP A 259 25.63 2.87 2.91
C ASP A 259 25.04 2.40 1.57
N ALA A 260 24.50 3.32 0.77
CA ALA A 260 23.88 3.07 -0.53
C ALA A 260 24.79 3.57 -1.67
N SER A 261 25.69 2.72 -2.15
CA SER A 261 26.61 3.02 -3.25
C SER A 261 26.64 1.90 -4.27
N GLU A 262 26.70 2.24 -5.56
CA GLU A 262 26.98 1.23 -6.59
C GLU A 262 28.49 0.91 -6.69
N PRO A 263 28.87 -0.35 -7.01
CA PRO A 263 28.02 -1.50 -7.34
C PRO A 263 27.18 -2.02 -6.17
N TYR A 264 25.91 -2.40 -6.41
CA TYR A 264 24.96 -2.80 -5.35
C TYR A 264 25.51 -3.90 -4.44
N GLU A 265 26.12 -4.95 -5.01
CA GLU A 265 26.67 -6.09 -4.25
C GLU A 265 27.87 -5.71 -3.36
N GLU A 266 28.46 -4.52 -3.55
CA GLU A 266 29.52 -3.98 -2.70
C GLU A 266 28.99 -3.02 -1.62
N SER A 267 27.71 -2.63 -1.70
CA SER A 267 27.08 -1.70 -0.76
C SER A 267 26.84 -2.32 0.62
N HIS A 268 26.75 -1.49 1.65
CA HIS A 268 26.31 -1.95 2.97
C HIS A 268 24.85 -2.42 2.92
N PHE A 269 24.01 -1.80 2.08
CA PHE A 269 22.62 -2.22 1.87
C PHE A 269 22.51 -3.70 1.50
N TYR A 270 23.24 -4.14 0.47
CA TYR A 270 23.27 -5.55 0.09
C TYR A 270 23.83 -6.42 1.22
N GLN A 271 25.02 -6.07 1.73
CA GLN A 271 25.71 -6.88 2.73
C GLN A 271 24.86 -7.13 3.99
N VAL A 272 24.14 -6.11 4.46
CA VAL A 272 23.31 -6.19 5.67
C VAL A 272 21.98 -6.86 5.38
N ALA A 273 21.30 -6.53 4.27
CA ALA A 273 20.04 -7.16 3.92
C ALA A 273 20.21 -8.67 3.68
N SER A 274 21.25 -9.08 2.95
CA SER A 274 21.57 -10.50 2.75
C SER A 274 21.92 -11.18 4.08
N TYR A 275 22.68 -10.51 4.96
CA TYR A 275 23.00 -11.06 6.29
C TYR A 275 21.74 -11.29 7.13
N VAL A 276 20.80 -10.34 7.15
CA VAL A 276 19.51 -10.48 7.85
C VAL A 276 18.76 -11.71 7.35
N ASN A 277 18.71 -11.89 6.02
CA ASN A 277 18.05 -13.04 5.41
C ASN A 277 18.76 -14.38 5.74
N GLU A 278 20.09 -14.42 5.63
CA GLU A 278 20.89 -15.64 5.82
C GLU A 278 20.98 -16.10 7.27
N HIS A 279 20.87 -15.16 8.22
CA HIS A 279 21.01 -15.41 9.66
C HIS A 279 19.68 -15.36 10.43
N ASP A 280 18.56 -15.20 9.73
CA ASP A 280 17.21 -15.18 10.33
C ASP A 280 17.08 -14.15 11.46
N LEU A 281 17.67 -12.96 11.23
CA LEU A 281 17.48 -11.83 12.13
C LEU A 281 16.07 -11.25 11.97
N GLY A 282 15.60 -10.56 12.99
CA GLY A 282 14.21 -10.10 13.11
C GLY A 282 13.83 -9.04 12.11
N GLY A 283 14.78 -8.49 11.37
CA GLY A 283 14.49 -7.53 10.32
C GLY A 283 15.67 -6.65 9.93
N MET A 284 15.35 -5.58 9.22
CA MET A 284 16.25 -4.47 8.92
C MET A 284 15.51 -3.15 9.06
N PHE A 285 16.22 -2.05 9.30
CA PHE A 285 15.65 -0.72 9.13
C PHE A 285 16.50 0.22 8.28
N VAL A 286 15.86 1.27 7.78
CA VAL A 286 16.54 2.38 7.11
C VAL A 286 16.13 3.71 7.70
N TYR A 287 17.12 4.57 7.96
CA TYR A 287 16.90 5.95 8.37
C TYR A 287 16.92 6.91 7.18
N ALA A 288 16.13 7.99 7.30
CA ALA A 288 15.92 9.00 6.27
C ALA A 288 15.35 8.44 4.95
N LEU A 289 14.24 7.71 5.02
CA LEU A 289 13.57 7.11 3.83
C LEU A 289 13.37 8.10 2.69
N ASP A 290 13.07 9.36 3.01
CA ASP A 290 12.84 10.43 2.04
C ASP A 290 14.09 10.79 1.20
N ARG A 291 15.24 10.21 1.54
CA ARG A 291 16.55 10.40 0.89
C ARG A 291 17.05 9.18 0.13
N ASP A 292 16.19 8.19 -0.11
CA ASP A 292 16.55 7.01 -0.89
C ASP A 292 17.22 7.38 -2.22
N GLY A 293 18.40 6.82 -2.47
CA GLY A 293 19.17 7.05 -3.70
C GLY A 293 19.77 8.44 -3.83
N ARG A 294 19.78 9.28 -2.78
CA ARG A 294 20.48 10.58 -2.77
C ARG A 294 21.95 10.43 -2.41
N ASN A 295 22.76 11.42 -2.76
CA ASN A 295 24.21 11.44 -2.47
C ASN A 295 24.67 12.70 -1.71
N TYR A 296 25.87 12.65 -1.14
CA TYR A 296 26.46 13.75 -0.35
C TYR A 296 27.09 14.87 -1.19
N ASP A 297 27.06 14.78 -2.52
CA ASP A 297 27.74 15.72 -3.40
C ASP A 297 26.73 16.66 -4.09
N GLU A 298 25.88 16.12 -4.96
CA GLU A 298 24.91 16.89 -5.74
C GLU A 298 23.65 17.21 -4.92
N ASP A 299 23.20 16.27 -4.08
CA ASP A 299 21.93 16.37 -3.36
C ASP A 299 22.06 16.95 -1.95
N LEU A 300 23.28 17.26 -1.49
CA LEU A 300 23.53 17.69 -0.12
C LEU A 300 22.73 18.94 0.27
N HIS A 301 22.41 19.79 -0.70
CA HIS A 301 21.69 21.04 -0.46
C HIS A 301 20.33 21.08 -1.18
N ARG A 302 19.81 19.92 -1.59
CA ARG A 302 18.60 19.83 -2.40
C ARG A 302 17.63 18.81 -1.83
N ILE A 303 16.35 19.07 -1.97
CA ILE A 303 15.32 18.02 -1.86
C ILE A 303 15.02 17.54 -3.28
N VAL A 304 15.29 16.27 -3.53
CA VAL A 304 15.14 15.66 -4.85
C VAL A 304 14.23 14.43 -4.71
N PRO A 305 13.20 14.28 -5.55
CA PRO A 305 12.33 13.10 -5.54
C PRO A 305 13.11 11.79 -5.73
N SER A 306 12.57 10.69 -5.20
CA SER A 306 13.15 9.35 -5.34
C SER A 306 12.10 8.34 -5.80
N ASN A 307 12.55 7.32 -6.52
CA ASN A 307 11.74 6.15 -6.88
C ASN A 307 11.77 5.03 -5.81
N LEU A 308 12.49 5.26 -4.70
CA LEU A 308 12.68 4.34 -3.56
C LEU A 308 13.32 3.00 -3.94
N LEU A 309 14.16 2.98 -4.98
CA LEU A 309 14.80 1.77 -5.50
C LEU A 309 15.59 1.02 -4.43
N TRP A 310 16.37 1.71 -3.60
CA TRP A 310 17.23 1.05 -2.61
C TRP A 310 16.42 0.41 -1.50
N THR A 311 15.42 1.11 -0.96
CA THR A 311 14.52 0.61 0.08
C THR A 311 13.71 -0.57 -0.43
N LYS A 312 13.08 -0.46 -1.60
CA LYS A 312 12.32 -1.56 -2.23
C LYS A 312 13.21 -2.79 -2.42
N THR A 313 14.46 -2.58 -2.85
CA THR A 313 15.40 -3.68 -3.02
C THR A 313 15.81 -4.30 -1.68
N ALA A 314 16.11 -3.50 -0.66
CA ALA A 314 16.47 -3.97 0.67
C ALA A 314 15.37 -4.81 1.33
N ILE A 315 14.10 -4.40 1.15
CA ILE A 315 12.93 -5.17 1.58
C ILE A 315 12.98 -6.55 0.91
N THR A 316 13.06 -6.60 -0.42
CA THR A 316 13.06 -7.88 -1.15
C THR A 316 14.25 -8.76 -0.80
N GLU A 317 15.44 -8.18 -0.59
CA GLU A 317 16.66 -8.90 -0.24
C GLU A 317 16.60 -9.49 1.19
N SER A 318 16.26 -8.65 2.18
CA SER A 318 16.17 -9.06 3.59
C SER A 318 15.05 -10.06 3.86
N GLN A 319 13.96 -10.00 3.10
CA GLN A 319 12.87 -10.97 3.17
C GLN A 319 13.18 -12.23 2.34
N GLY A 320 14.24 -12.24 1.53
CA GLY A 320 14.66 -13.43 0.78
C GLY A 320 13.84 -13.71 -0.47
N MET A 321 13.32 -12.66 -1.11
CA MET A 321 12.72 -12.75 -2.44
C MET A 321 13.72 -13.34 -3.44
N LYS A 322 13.27 -14.30 -4.23
CA LYS A 322 14.10 -14.89 -5.28
C LYS A 322 14.15 -13.98 -6.50
N LEU A 323 15.29 -13.95 -7.19
CA LEU A 323 15.44 -13.20 -8.45
C LEU A 323 14.36 -13.53 -9.48
N GLU A 324 14.00 -14.81 -9.62
CA GLU A 324 12.94 -15.23 -10.55
C GLU A 324 11.57 -14.64 -10.19
N THR A 325 11.26 -14.51 -8.90
CA THR A 325 10.04 -13.85 -8.43
C THR A 325 10.08 -12.35 -8.75
N ALA A 326 11.21 -11.69 -8.51
CA ALA A 326 11.37 -10.26 -8.84
C ALA A 326 11.26 -10.01 -10.36
N LYS A 327 11.84 -10.87 -11.19
CA LYS A 327 11.70 -10.81 -12.65
C LYS A 327 10.27 -11.05 -13.11
N ALA A 328 9.56 -12.00 -12.49
CA ALA A 328 8.15 -12.25 -12.78
C ALA A 328 7.28 -11.04 -12.40
N ALA A 329 7.48 -10.48 -11.22
CA ALA A 329 6.81 -9.26 -10.75
C ALA A 329 7.06 -8.09 -11.71
N ALA A 330 8.32 -7.83 -12.08
CA ALA A 330 8.67 -6.77 -13.01
C ALA A 330 7.97 -6.95 -14.37
N ASN A 331 8.00 -8.15 -14.95
CA ASN A 331 7.33 -8.41 -16.23
C ASN A 331 5.81 -8.29 -16.14
N HIS A 332 5.20 -8.76 -15.06
CA HIS A 332 3.77 -8.61 -14.82
C HIS A 332 3.37 -7.12 -14.71
N TYR A 333 4.15 -6.29 -14.01
CA TYR A 333 3.93 -4.84 -13.98
C TYR A 333 4.02 -4.21 -15.37
N LEU A 334 5.06 -4.56 -16.12
CA LEU A 334 5.30 -4.08 -17.48
C LEU A 334 4.15 -4.47 -18.42
N ASP A 335 3.63 -5.70 -18.32
CA ASP A 335 2.47 -6.18 -19.07
C ASP A 335 1.23 -5.32 -18.79
N ARG A 336 0.90 -5.10 -17.52
CA ARG A 336 -0.29 -4.30 -17.14
C ARG A 336 -0.13 -2.85 -17.60
N MET A 337 0.98 -2.21 -17.26
CA MET A 337 1.17 -0.78 -17.53
C MET A 337 1.32 -0.47 -19.02
N ALA A 338 1.80 -1.42 -19.84
CA ALA A 338 1.84 -1.26 -21.29
C ALA A 338 0.44 -1.05 -21.91
N LEU A 339 -0.62 -1.56 -21.28
CA LEU A 339 -2.01 -1.33 -21.72
C LEU A 339 -2.37 0.16 -21.75
N ARG A 340 -1.80 0.97 -20.85
CA ARG A 340 -1.97 2.43 -20.84
C ARG A 340 -0.98 3.17 -21.71
N GLN A 341 0.26 2.67 -21.86
CA GLN A 341 1.26 3.33 -22.72
C GLN A 341 0.89 3.32 -24.21
N ALA A 342 0.06 2.38 -24.66
CA ALA A 342 -0.55 2.43 -25.99
C ALA A 342 -1.37 3.72 -26.22
N THR A 343 -1.75 4.43 -25.14
CA THR A 343 -2.54 5.66 -25.17
C THR A 343 -1.84 6.91 -24.61
N VAL A 344 -0.81 6.77 -23.76
CA VAL A 344 -0.08 7.89 -23.13
C VAL A 344 1.40 7.53 -22.93
N ARG A 345 2.34 8.24 -23.58
CA ARG A 345 3.78 8.11 -23.27
C ARG A 345 4.16 9.10 -22.18
N ASP A 346 4.28 8.64 -20.94
CA ASP A 346 4.69 9.50 -19.83
C ASP A 346 6.21 9.44 -19.55
N ASN A 347 6.92 8.36 -19.90
CA ASN A 347 8.34 8.15 -19.54
C ASN A 347 9.28 7.85 -20.72
N GLY A 348 10.58 8.02 -20.49
CA GLY A 348 11.64 7.93 -21.52
C GLY A 348 12.04 6.52 -21.95
N VAL A 349 11.72 5.49 -21.17
CA VAL A 349 12.07 4.08 -21.43
C VAL A 349 10.87 3.30 -21.95
N SER A 350 11.06 2.55 -23.03
CA SER A 350 10.01 1.69 -23.60
C SER A 350 9.84 0.38 -22.80
N VAL A 351 8.65 -0.23 -22.89
CA VAL A 351 8.38 -1.53 -22.27
C VAL A 351 9.37 -2.62 -22.73
N ASP A 352 9.76 -2.63 -24.01
CA ASP A 352 10.67 -3.63 -24.57
C ASP A 352 12.10 -3.47 -24.04
N GLU A 353 12.56 -2.22 -23.87
CA GLU A 353 13.85 -1.93 -23.25
C GLU A 353 13.87 -2.37 -21.78
N ALA A 354 12.81 -2.06 -21.02
CA ALA A 354 12.67 -2.48 -19.64
C ALA A 354 12.66 -4.02 -19.52
N ARG A 355 11.89 -4.73 -20.36
CA ARG A 355 11.87 -6.21 -20.38
C ARG A 355 13.24 -6.80 -20.68
N THR A 356 13.94 -6.23 -21.67
CA THR A 356 15.30 -6.66 -22.02
C THR A 356 16.26 -6.49 -20.84
N ALA A 357 16.13 -5.41 -20.07
CA ALA A 357 16.92 -5.18 -18.87
C ALA A 357 16.55 -6.15 -17.73
N VAL A 358 15.26 -6.43 -17.51
CA VAL A 358 14.78 -7.43 -16.53
C VAL A 358 15.33 -8.82 -16.85
N GLU A 359 15.31 -9.24 -18.11
CA GLU A 359 15.82 -10.55 -18.54
C GLU A 359 17.32 -10.70 -18.20
N LYS A 360 18.09 -9.64 -18.44
CA LYS A 360 19.55 -9.58 -18.20
C LYS A 360 19.94 -9.39 -16.73
N ALA A 361 19.03 -8.96 -15.88
CA ALA A 361 19.33 -8.68 -14.47
C ALA A 361 19.94 -9.90 -13.77
N ALA A 362 21.05 -9.67 -13.06
CA ALA A 362 21.81 -10.67 -12.33
C ALA A 362 21.44 -10.75 -10.84
N ASN A 363 20.81 -9.70 -10.30
CA ASN A 363 20.39 -9.61 -8.90
C ASN A 363 19.08 -8.80 -8.76
N LEU A 364 18.53 -8.75 -7.54
CA LEU A 364 17.25 -8.06 -7.25
C LEU A 364 17.30 -6.57 -7.59
N TYR A 365 18.43 -5.91 -7.30
CA TYR A 365 18.63 -4.49 -7.59
C TYR A 365 18.52 -4.20 -9.09
N GLU A 366 19.21 -4.98 -9.93
CA GLU A 366 19.15 -4.81 -11.38
C GLU A 366 17.75 -5.08 -11.94
N ALA A 367 17.03 -6.07 -11.40
CA ALA A 367 15.66 -6.36 -11.82
C ALA A 367 14.70 -5.21 -11.48
N ASN A 368 14.85 -4.61 -10.29
CA ASN A 368 14.06 -3.46 -9.86
C ASN A 368 14.44 -2.19 -10.64
N LYS A 369 15.73 -1.93 -10.80
CA LYS A 369 16.29 -0.79 -11.55
C LYS A 369 15.88 -0.81 -13.02
N ALA A 370 15.68 -2.00 -13.61
CA ALA A 370 15.20 -2.14 -14.99
C ALA A 370 13.82 -1.48 -15.22
N VAL A 371 12.96 -1.42 -14.19
CA VAL A 371 11.64 -0.78 -14.27
C VAL A 371 11.68 0.64 -13.69
N LEU A 372 12.33 0.83 -12.54
CA LEU A 372 12.35 2.10 -11.80
C LEU A 372 13.32 3.14 -12.38
N GLY A 373 14.35 2.71 -13.11
CA GLY A 373 15.48 3.58 -13.46
C GLY A 373 16.47 3.73 -12.31
N GLY A 374 17.60 4.39 -12.57
CA GLY A 374 18.60 4.69 -11.55
C GLY A 374 18.15 5.79 -10.58
N ASP A 375 17.33 6.70 -11.08
CA ASP A 375 16.71 7.78 -10.34
C ASP A 375 15.24 8.02 -10.79
N TYR A 376 14.53 8.85 -10.03
CA TYR A 376 13.18 9.30 -10.30
C TYR A 376 13.02 9.85 -11.72
N GLY A 377 12.04 9.31 -12.45
CA GLY A 377 11.74 9.70 -13.83
C GLY A 377 12.69 9.14 -14.89
N GLU A 378 13.72 8.39 -14.51
CA GLU A 378 14.64 7.76 -15.48
C GLU A 378 14.13 6.42 -16.02
N GLY A 379 13.26 5.75 -15.27
CA GLY A 379 12.78 4.41 -15.58
C GLY A 379 11.58 4.35 -16.51
N PHE A 380 11.04 3.13 -16.63
CA PHE A 380 9.72 2.91 -17.21
C PHE A 380 8.62 3.47 -16.29
N SER A 381 8.79 3.40 -14.97
CA SER A 381 7.79 3.86 -14.00
C SER A 381 8.35 4.01 -12.58
N ASP A 382 8.10 5.16 -11.94
CA ASP A 382 8.46 5.39 -10.53
C ASP A 382 7.54 4.66 -9.54
N THR A 383 6.32 4.31 -9.98
CA THR A 383 5.31 3.65 -9.14
C THR A 383 5.45 2.13 -9.03
N TYR A 384 6.44 1.51 -9.69
CA TYR A 384 6.68 0.07 -9.56
C TYR A 384 7.11 -0.26 -8.12
N ASP A 385 6.50 -1.28 -7.53
CA ASP A 385 6.85 -1.80 -6.22
C ASP A 385 6.93 -3.33 -6.31
N PRO A 386 8.13 -3.93 -6.18
CA PRO A 386 8.32 -5.36 -6.42
C PRO A 386 7.59 -6.24 -5.40
N THR A 387 7.47 -5.80 -4.16
CA THR A 387 6.78 -6.55 -3.10
C THR A 387 5.29 -6.56 -3.34
N LEU A 388 4.72 -5.40 -3.67
CA LEU A 388 3.32 -5.30 -4.06
C LEU A 388 3.03 -6.19 -5.28
N GLU A 389 3.82 -6.04 -6.33
CA GLU A 389 3.54 -6.70 -7.60
C GLU A 389 3.74 -8.22 -7.50
N ALA A 390 4.69 -8.69 -6.68
CA ALA A 390 4.83 -10.10 -6.37
C ALA A 390 3.55 -10.69 -5.74
N GLY A 391 2.87 -9.93 -4.88
CA GLY A 391 1.57 -10.32 -4.29
C GLY A 391 0.42 -10.37 -5.30
N LEU A 392 0.55 -9.71 -6.46
CA LEU A 392 -0.45 -9.74 -7.53
C LEU A 392 -0.27 -10.92 -8.50
N LEU A 393 0.89 -11.58 -8.50
CA LEU A 393 1.17 -12.70 -9.40
C LEU A 393 0.22 -13.90 -9.21
N ASP A 394 -0.35 -14.05 -8.02
CA ASP A 394 -1.31 -15.12 -7.71
C ASP A 394 -2.70 -14.90 -8.33
N ILE A 395 -2.96 -13.72 -8.90
CA ILE A 395 -4.23 -13.39 -9.56
C ILE A 395 -4.10 -13.65 -11.05
N ASP A 396 -4.80 -14.67 -11.56
CA ASP A 396 -4.81 -14.99 -12.99
C ASP A 396 -5.54 -13.91 -13.82
N THR A 397 -4.76 -13.14 -14.59
CA THR A 397 -5.25 -12.10 -15.50
C THR A 397 -5.28 -12.53 -16.97
N SER A 398 -4.84 -13.75 -17.29
CA SER A 398 -4.55 -14.19 -18.67
C SER A 398 -5.77 -14.12 -19.58
N VAL A 399 -6.94 -14.56 -19.10
CA VAL A 399 -8.20 -14.53 -19.86
C VAL A 399 -8.62 -13.08 -20.14
N LEU A 400 -8.50 -12.20 -19.14
CA LEU A 400 -8.87 -10.79 -19.28
C LEU A 400 -7.94 -10.08 -20.26
N MET A 401 -6.62 -10.32 -20.19
CA MET A 401 -5.66 -9.76 -21.15
C MET A 401 -5.98 -10.19 -22.59
N GLN A 402 -6.25 -11.47 -22.84
CA GLN A 402 -6.66 -11.95 -24.17
C GLN A 402 -7.95 -11.30 -24.67
N GLN A 403 -8.90 -11.01 -23.77
CA GLN A 403 -10.13 -10.32 -24.11
C GLN A 403 -9.88 -8.84 -24.44
N ILE A 404 -8.94 -8.19 -23.74
CA ILE A 404 -8.53 -6.80 -24.02
C ILE A 404 -7.90 -6.70 -25.42
N ASP A 405 -7.05 -7.65 -25.80
CA ASP A 405 -6.44 -7.70 -27.13
C ASP A 405 -7.52 -7.84 -28.21
N LYS A 406 -8.41 -8.84 -28.07
CA LYS A 406 -9.54 -9.06 -28.99
C LYS A 406 -10.45 -7.84 -29.09
N ALA A 407 -10.74 -7.19 -27.96
CA ALA A 407 -11.56 -5.98 -27.94
C ALA A 407 -10.89 -4.85 -28.72
N THR A 408 -9.58 -4.68 -28.55
CA THR A 408 -8.80 -3.67 -29.28
C THR A 408 -8.81 -3.93 -30.79
N GLU A 409 -8.62 -5.18 -31.23
CA GLU A 409 -8.75 -5.57 -32.64
C GLU A 409 -10.15 -5.28 -33.20
N ALA A 410 -11.21 -5.69 -32.49
CA ALA A 410 -12.60 -5.52 -32.92
C ALA A 410 -13.04 -4.05 -32.99
N ILE A 411 -12.50 -3.20 -32.11
CA ILE A 411 -12.73 -1.74 -32.12
C ILE A 411 -12.12 -1.11 -33.38
N ASN A 412 -10.93 -1.57 -33.78
CA ASN A 412 -10.18 -1.07 -34.92
C ASN A 412 -10.69 -1.62 -36.27
N ALA A 413 -11.44 -2.73 -36.27
CA ALA A 413 -12.03 -3.29 -37.48
C ALA A 413 -13.20 -2.45 -38.02
N ASP A 414 -13.25 -2.19 -39.33
CA ASP A 414 -14.29 -1.35 -39.96
C ASP A 414 -15.70 -1.97 -39.95
N ALA A 415 -15.82 -3.29 -39.77
CA ALA A 415 -17.07 -4.04 -39.91
C ALA A 415 -18.01 -3.99 -38.68
N THR A 416 -17.56 -3.45 -37.53
CA THR A 416 -18.35 -3.45 -36.29
C THR A 416 -19.28 -2.22 -36.22
N ALA A 417 -20.54 -2.43 -35.85
CA ALA A 417 -21.52 -1.34 -35.71
C ALA A 417 -21.05 -0.26 -34.72
N ALA A 418 -21.30 1.02 -35.04
CA ALA A 418 -20.78 2.16 -34.28
C ALA A 418 -21.18 2.14 -32.79
N ASP A 419 -22.42 1.76 -32.48
CA ASP A 419 -22.92 1.69 -31.10
C ASP A 419 -22.31 0.51 -30.33
N ALA A 420 -22.18 -0.67 -30.96
CA ALA A 420 -21.53 -1.83 -30.36
C ALA A 420 -20.03 -1.58 -30.06
N LYS A 421 -19.38 -0.69 -30.83
CA LYS A 421 -18.01 -0.22 -30.54
C LYS A 421 -17.94 0.69 -29.30
N ILE A 422 -19.02 1.38 -28.92
CA ILE A 422 -19.03 2.25 -27.73
C ILE A 422 -19.00 1.39 -26.47
N ASP A 423 -19.93 0.44 -26.34
CA ASP A 423 -20.01 -0.44 -25.17
C ASP A 423 -18.74 -1.28 -25.00
N LEU A 424 -18.18 -1.77 -26.12
CA LEU A 424 -16.92 -2.51 -26.11
C LEU A 424 -15.73 -1.64 -25.66
N ARG A 425 -15.66 -0.37 -26.10
CA ARG A 425 -14.64 0.57 -25.62
C ARG A 425 -14.79 0.83 -24.14
N THR A 426 -15.99 1.12 -23.66
CA THR A 426 -16.25 1.38 -22.24
C THR A 426 -15.86 0.20 -21.36
N ALA A 427 -16.24 -1.03 -21.75
CA ALA A 427 -15.88 -2.23 -20.99
C ALA A 427 -14.37 -2.49 -21.00
N ARG A 428 -13.71 -2.32 -22.15
CA ARG A 428 -12.26 -2.48 -22.28
C ARG A 428 -11.51 -1.45 -21.45
N ASP A 429 -11.89 -0.17 -21.54
CA ASP A 429 -11.22 0.92 -20.84
C ASP A 429 -11.40 0.76 -19.31
N ALA A 430 -12.58 0.34 -18.85
CA ALA A 430 -12.79 -0.01 -17.44
C ALA A 430 -11.92 -1.19 -16.98
N ALA A 431 -11.74 -2.22 -17.82
CA ALA A 431 -10.85 -3.34 -17.52
C ALA A 431 -9.38 -2.92 -17.49
N ILE A 432 -8.93 -2.06 -18.41
CA ILE A 432 -7.59 -1.48 -18.42
C ILE A 432 -7.39 -0.60 -17.19
N ASP A 433 -8.32 0.29 -16.86
CA ASP A 433 -8.23 1.16 -15.68
C ASP A 433 -8.17 0.35 -14.38
N GLY A 434 -8.96 -0.72 -14.31
CA GLY A 434 -8.91 -1.69 -13.21
C GLY A 434 -7.57 -2.40 -13.11
N LEU A 435 -7.14 -3.04 -14.20
CA LEU A 435 -5.86 -3.75 -14.29
C LEU A 435 -4.64 -2.85 -14.21
N THR A 436 -4.76 -1.54 -14.36
CA THR A 436 -3.64 -0.60 -14.21
C THR A 436 -3.73 0.23 -12.94
N SER A 437 -4.73 -0.04 -12.10
CA SER A 437 -4.77 0.48 -10.74
C SER A 437 -3.69 -0.16 -9.87
N ARG A 438 -3.43 0.45 -8.70
CA ARG A 438 -2.38 0.03 -7.77
C ARG A 438 -2.64 -1.37 -7.18
N ILE A 439 -3.90 -1.71 -6.90
CA ILE A 439 -4.32 -3.01 -6.34
C ILE A 439 -5.59 -3.48 -7.03
N TYR A 440 -5.74 -4.79 -7.19
CA TYR A 440 -6.99 -5.41 -7.63
C TYR A 440 -7.12 -6.83 -7.05
N THR A 441 -8.34 -7.37 -7.08
CA THR A 441 -8.64 -8.72 -6.59
C THR A 441 -9.06 -9.66 -7.72
N ALA A 442 -9.03 -10.97 -7.46
CA ALA A 442 -9.52 -11.99 -8.40
C ALA A 442 -11.00 -11.78 -8.77
N ASP A 443 -11.83 -11.36 -7.81
CA ASP A 443 -13.25 -11.06 -8.05
C ASP A 443 -13.43 -9.85 -8.98
N GLN A 444 -12.61 -8.81 -8.83
CA GLN A 444 -12.63 -7.65 -9.73
C GLN A 444 -12.19 -8.05 -11.14
N VAL A 445 -11.13 -8.85 -11.27
CA VAL A 445 -10.67 -9.38 -12.56
C VAL A 445 -11.76 -10.23 -13.23
N ALA A 446 -12.43 -11.10 -12.48
CA ALA A 446 -13.55 -11.90 -12.98
C ALA A 446 -14.73 -11.02 -13.43
N ALA A 447 -15.06 -9.97 -12.67
CA ALA A 447 -16.12 -9.03 -13.02
C ALA A 447 -15.81 -8.25 -14.32
N TRP A 448 -14.59 -7.72 -14.46
CA TRP A 448 -14.15 -7.06 -15.69
C TRP A 448 -14.13 -8.02 -16.88
N SER A 449 -13.66 -9.25 -16.67
CA SER A 449 -13.67 -10.27 -17.72
C SER A 449 -15.08 -10.62 -18.20
N ALA A 450 -16.03 -10.78 -17.28
CA ALA A 450 -17.43 -11.05 -17.62
C ALA A 450 -18.08 -9.89 -18.38
N ALA A 451 -17.83 -8.65 -17.95
CA ALA A 451 -18.34 -7.45 -18.62
C ALA A 451 -17.77 -7.30 -20.04
N LEU A 452 -16.45 -7.46 -20.18
CA LEU A 452 -15.78 -7.35 -21.48
C LEU A 452 -16.19 -8.47 -22.44
N LYS A 453 -16.35 -9.70 -21.94
CA LYS A 453 -16.89 -10.81 -22.72
C LYS A 453 -18.30 -10.52 -23.23
N THR A 454 -19.17 -9.99 -22.39
CA THR A 454 -20.54 -9.63 -22.78
C THR A 454 -20.53 -8.60 -23.91
N ALA A 455 -19.66 -7.59 -23.82
CA ALA A 455 -19.52 -6.58 -24.86
C ALA A 455 -18.94 -7.15 -26.17
N LEU A 456 -17.95 -8.05 -26.08
CA LEU A 456 -17.39 -8.76 -27.24
C LEU A 456 -18.45 -9.60 -27.96
N ASP A 457 -19.23 -10.39 -27.21
CA ASP A 457 -20.26 -11.25 -27.80
C ASP A 457 -21.33 -10.42 -28.54
N ALA A 458 -21.64 -9.21 -28.06
CA ALA A 458 -22.57 -8.28 -28.71
C ALA A 458 -22.04 -7.67 -30.03
N THR A 459 -20.72 -7.74 -30.30
CA THR A 459 -20.14 -7.30 -31.58
C THR A 459 -20.20 -8.35 -32.68
N THR A 460 -20.53 -9.60 -32.34
CA THR A 460 -20.66 -10.68 -33.32
C THR A 460 -22.08 -10.68 -33.89
N PRO A 461 -22.27 -10.59 -35.22
CA PRO A 461 -23.61 -10.59 -35.79
C PRO A 461 -24.32 -11.91 -35.48
N THR A 462 -25.53 -11.81 -34.92
CA THR A 462 -26.43 -12.96 -34.75
C THR A 462 -26.73 -13.53 -36.14
N PRO A 463 -26.59 -14.85 -36.40
CA PRO A 463 -27.03 -15.43 -37.67
C PRO A 463 -28.52 -15.16 -37.84
N THR A 464 -28.89 -14.43 -38.89
CA THR A 464 -30.28 -14.37 -39.33
C THR A 464 -30.74 -15.79 -39.65
N PRO A 465 -31.90 -16.26 -39.15
CA PRO A 465 -32.48 -17.50 -39.64
C PRO A 465 -32.69 -17.36 -41.15
N ASP A 466 -32.22 -18.34 -41.92
CA ASP A 466 -32.35 -18.38 -43.37
C ASP A 466 -33.85 -18.36 -43.72
N PRO A 467 -34.34 -17.36 -44.48
CA PRO A 467 -35.74 -17.27 -44.83
C PRO A 467 -36.00 -17.98 -46.16
N ASP A 468 -35.57 -19.24 -46.34
CA ASP A 468 -35.85 -19.99 -47.57
C ASP A 468 -35.97 -21.51 -47.29
N GLU A 469 -37.04 -21.90 -46.60
CA GLU A 469 -37.73 -23.18 -46.85
C GLU A 469 -39.22 -22.87 -47.08
N ASP A 470 -39.56 -22.39 -48.28
CA ASP A 470 -40.87 -22.59 -48.92
C ASP A 470 -40.91 -21.87 -50.28
N ASN A 471 -40.38 -22.53 -51.31
CA ASN A 471 -40.99 -22.58 -52.65
C ASN A 471 -40.07 -23.32 -53.61
N ASP A 472 -40.40 -24.57 -53.90
CA ASP A 472 -40.13 -25.16 -55.21
C ASP A 472 -41.11 -26.31 -55.42
N HIS A 473 -42.21 -26.03 -56.11
CA HIS A 473 -42.80 -27.00 -57.04
C HIS A 473 -43.51 -26.27 -58.17
N GLU A 474 -42.79 -26.16 -59.29
CA GLU A 474 -43.34 -25.80 -60.59
C GLU A 474 -44.31 -26.87 -61.11
N ASN A 475 -45.24 -26.31 -61.88
CA ASN A 475 -46.37 -26.83 -62.62
C ASN A 475 -46.00 -27.86 -63.71
N ASP A 476 -46.92 -28.78 -64.00
CA ASP A 476 -47.48 -28.97 -65.37
C ASP A 476 -48.38 -30.23 -65.43
N GLY A 477 -49.60 -30.08 -65.96
CA GLY A 477 -50.46 -31.21 -66.29
C GLY A 477 -51.96 -30.91 -66.35
N GLN A 478 -52.38 -30.29 -67.44
CA GLN A 478 -53.75 -29.95 -67.84
C GLN A 478 -54.58 -31.22 -68.17
N GLU A 479 -55.82 -31.35 -67.66
CA GLU A 479 -57.06 -31.54 -68.45
C GLU A 479 -58.30 -32.05 -67.65
N ASN A 480 -59.44 -31.44 -68.01
CA ASN A 480 -60.82 -31.94 -68.06
C ASN A 480 -61.79 -31.83 -66.86
N ASP A 481 -62.68 -30.85 -67.03
CA ASP A 481 -64.15 -30.93 -67.08
C ASP A 481 -65.02 -31.20 -65.84
N ALA A 482 -66.05 -30.34 -65.79
CA ALA A 482 -67.44 -30.56 -65.40
C ALA A 482 -67.92 -30.05 -64.03
N ASP A 483 -68.76 -29.02 -64.15
CA ASP A 483 -70.11 -28.92 -63.60
C ASP A 483 -70.38 -28.66 -62.10
N THR A 484 -70.80 -27.40 -61.89
CA THR A 484 -72.05 -26.93 -61.26
C THR A 484 -72.57 -27.49 -59.92
N GLU A 485 -72.98 -26.49 -59.12
CA GLU A 485 -74.20 -26.43 -58.28
C GLU A 485 -74.16 -26.75 -56.77
N THR A 486 -74.77 -25.79 -56.04
CA THR A 486 -75.57 -25.87 -54.79
C THR A 486 -74.92 -25.78 -53.39
N THR A 487 -75.28 -24.67 -52.74
CA THR A 487 -75.44 -24.38 -51.29
C THR A 487 -76.47 -25.30 -50.58
N PRO A 488 -76.79 -25.13 -49.27
CA PRO A 488 -75.99 -25.02 -48.03
C PRO A 488 -76.61 -25.92 -46.90
N ASP A 489 -76.35 -25.61 -45.61
CA ASP A 489 -76.93 -26.14 -44.35
C ASP A 489 -76.30 -27.44 -43.79
N THR A 490 -76.09 -27.66 -42.48
CA THR A 490 -76.73 -27.12 -41.25
C THR A 490 -75.89 -27.39 -39.98
N ASP A 491 -76.22 -26.62 -38.96
CA ASP A 491 -75.87 -26.65 -37.52
C ASP A 491 -75.59 -28.01 -36.84
N LYS A 492 -74.70 -27.97 -35.81
CA LYS A 492 -75.10 -28.26 -34.41
C LYS A 492 -74.01 -27.92 -33.36
N ASP A 493 -74.35 -26.93 -32.54
CA ASP A 493 -74.21 -26.81 -31.09
C ASP A 493 -73.29 -27.77 -30.30
N ALA A 494 -72.40 -27.20 -29.49
CA ALA A 494 -72.61 -27.09 -28.03
C ALA A 494 -71.38 -26.43 -27.36
N ASN A 495 -71.54 -25.20 -26.87
CA ASN A 495 -71.62 -24.85 -25.44
C ASN A 495 -70.23 -24.81 -24.74
N ALA A 496 -69.61 -23.64 -24.63
CA ALA A 496 -69.75 -22.66 -23.53
C ALA A 496 -68.52 -22.71 -22.60
N GLY A 497 -67.95 -21.60 -22.16
CA GLY A 497 -68.31 -20.21 -22.40
C GLY A 497 -67.37 -19.24 -21.67
N ASN A 498 -67.53 -17.97 -22.06
CA ASN A 498 -67.20 -16.71 -21.37
C ASN A 498 -65.72 -16.39 -21.05
N LYS A 499 -65.10 -15.36 -21.65
CA LYS A 499 -65.33 -13.88 -21.56
C LYS A 499 -65.14 -13.35 -20.12
N SER A 500 -64.51 -12.22 -19.82
CA SER A 500 -64.13 -11.03 -20.59
C SER A 500 -63.20 -10.11 -19.76
N GLN A 501 -62.46 -9.26 -20.48
CA GLN A 501 -62.09 -7.83 -20.27
C GLN A 501 -61.64 -7.26 -18.90
N ALA A 502 -60.61 -6.41 -19.06
CA ALA A 502 -60.42 -5.04 -18.54
C ALA A 502 -59.85 -4.79 -17.13
N GLN A 503 -58.70 -4.08 -17.14
CA GLN A 503 -58.16 -3.10 -16.16
C GLN A 503 -59.19 -2.07 -15.63
N PRO A 504 -58.88 -1.17 -14.66
CA PRO A 504 -57.69 -1.01 -13.78
C PRO A 504 -58.04 -0.72 -12.29
N GLU A 505 -57.04 -0.68 -11.38
CA GLU A 505 -56.80 0.35 -10.33
C GLU A 505 -55.92 -0.14 -9.16
N GLN A 506 -55.44 0.83 -8.39
CA GLN A 506 -54.18 0.96 -7.65
C GLN A 506 -54.06 0.26 -6.27
N LEU A 507 -52.79 -0.04 -5.95
CA LEU A 507 -52.08 0.04 -4.65
C LEU A 507 -52.56 -0.82 -3.45
N SER A 508 -51.77 -1.85 -3.10
CA SER A 508 -50.97 -1.86 -1.85
C SER A 508 -50.13 -3.15 -1.71
N SER A 509 -48.83 -2.94 -1.44
CA SER A 509 -47.81 -3.81 -0.82
C SER A 509 -47.93 -5.34 -0.92
N THR A 510 -46.94 -5.98 -1.55
CA THR A 510 -45.86 -6.75 -0.86
C THR A 510 -45.08 -7.59 -1.89
N GLY A 511 -43.75 -7.62 -1.78
CA GLY A 511 -42.92 -8.74 -2.28
C GLY A 511 -41.96 -8.47 -3.45
N ALA A 512 -40.69 -8.75 -3.16
CA ALA A 512 -39.64 -9.27 -4.05
C ALA A 512 -38.91 -8.34 -5.05
N SER A 513 -37.65 -8.06 -4.69
CA SER A 513 -36.41 -8.21 -5.48
C SER A 513 -36.38 -7.75 -6.94
N VAL A 514 -35.67 -6.65 -7.22
CA VAL A 514 -34.88 -6.50 -8.46
C VAL A 514 -33.62 -5.68 -8.15
N ASN A 515 -32.47 -6.23 -8.56
CA ASN A 515 -31.15 -5.63 -8.56
C ASN A 515 -31.14 -4.27 -9.25
N ALA A 516 -30.78 -3.22 -8.51
CA ALA A 516 -30.35 -1.95 -9.08
C ALA A 516 -28.82 -1.90 -9.01
N ILE A 517 -28.21 -1.85 -10.19
CA ILE A 517 -26.81 -1.49 -10.41
C ILE A 517 -26.60 -0.11 -9.78
N VAL A 518 -25.83 -0.05 -8.70
CA VAL A 518 -25.33 1.21 -8.15
C VAL A 518 -24.07 1.56 -8.93
N ALA A 519 -24.22 2.49 -9.88
CA ALA A 519 -23.11 3.22 -10.45
C ALA A 519 -22.53 4.12 -9.35
N ALA A 520 -21.31 3.81 -8.88
CA ALA A 520 -20.53 4.71 -8.06
C ALA A 520 -20.05 5.87 -8.96
N GLY A 521 -20.71 7.02 -8.83
CA GLY A 521 -20.33 8.25 -9.52
C GLY A 521 -19.00 8.79 -8.98
N VAL A 522 -17.98 8.78 -9.84
CA VAL A 522 -16.80 9.62 -9.70
C VAL A 522 -17.25 11.06 -9.91
N ALA A 523 -17.25 11.87 -8.85
CA ALA A 523 -17.50 13.29 -8.94
C ALA A 523 -16.26 14.00 -9.53
N LEU A 524 -16.32 14.31 -10.83
CA LEU A 524 -15.46 15.31 -11.45
C LEU A 524 -15.81 16.70 -10.88
N ALA A 525 -14.87 17.33 -10.19
CA ALA A 525 -14.92 18.76 -9.91
C ALA A 525 -14.37 19.53 -11.12
N ALA A 526 -15.26 19.98 -12.00
CA ALA A 526 -14.95 20.96 -13.05
C ALA A 526 -16.03 22.05 -13.11
N ALA A 527 -15.73 23.20 -12.50
CA ALA A 527 -16.24 24.54 -12.84
C ALA A 527 -15.49 25.53 -11.91
N GLY A 528 -14.87 26.62 -12.33
CA GLY A 528 -14.86 27.34 -13.59
C GLY A 528 -14.68 28.82 -13.24
N ALA A 529 -13.78 29.53 -13.92
CA ALA A 529 -13.79 31.00 -13.93
C ALA A 529 -12.99 31.55 -15.11
N ALA A 530 -13.64 31.64 -16.27
CA ALA A 530 -13.27 32.58 -17.31
C ALA A 530 -14.41 33.59 -17.46
N LEU A 531 -14.30 34.76 -16.82
CA LEU A 531 -15.01 35.99 -17.20
C LEU A 531 -14.45 37.19 -16.45
N ALA A 532 -13.52 37.91 -17.09
CA ALA A 532 -13.29 39.32 -16.83
C ALA A 532 -12.74 39.98 -18.10
N LEU A 533 -13.65 40.44 -18.97
CA LEU A 533 -13.32 41.32 -20.08
C LEU A 533 -13.78 42.75 -19.77
N SER A 534 -12.79 43.63 -19.69
CA SER A 534 -12.82 45.06 -20.03
C SER A 534 -13.56 46.03 -19.09
N ARG A 535 -12.77 46.92 -18.48
CA ARG A 535 -12.93 48.37 -18.65
C ARG A 535 -11.57 49.06 -18.60
N ARG A 536 -11.16 49.60 -19.76
CA ARG A 536 -10.04 50.54 -19.94
C ARG A 536 -10.22 51.79 -19.08
N ARG A 537 -9.10 52.30 -18.56
CA ARG A 537 -8.79 53.73 -18.51
C ARG A 537 -7.36 53.91 -19.01
N ALA A 538 -7.23 54.89 -19.93
CA ALA A 538 -6.08 55.30 -20.73
C ALA A 538 -5.67 54.32 -21.84
#